data_AF-A0A401W530-F1
#
_entry.id   AF-A0A401W530-F1
#
_cell.length_a   1.000
_cell.length_b   1.000
_cell.length_c   1.000
_cell.angle_alpha   90.00
_cell.angle_beta   90.00
_cell.angle_gamma   90.00
#
_symmetry.space_group_name_H-M   'P 1'
#
loop_
_entity.id
_entity.type
_entity.pdbx_description
1 polymer ?
#
loop_
_entity_poly.entity_id
_entity_poly.type
_entity_poly.pdbx_seq_one_letter_code
_entity_poly.pdbx_strand_id
1 'polypeptide(L)'
;MSERDGFEPHESERDLRQVGLSLRDEGDRLRVLARVEPLFGLPPRPRRPPAVRLVPGHWVRWQLNYRFSSAAGIRDWSYWLDTFNVAYGPVDPNVFLSEPTILVDECGPVR
;
A
#
# COMPACT_ATOMS: atom_id res chain seq x y z
N MET A 1 -8.39 0.46 -11.25
CA MET A 1 -7.99 0.37 -12.67
C MET A 1 -8.26 -1.04 -13.15
N SER A 2 -8.94 -1.19 -14.28
CA SER A 2 -9.25 -2.48 -14.89
C SER A 2 -8.89 -2.44 -16.37
N GLU A 3 -8.43 -3.54 -16.95
CA GLU A 3 -8.22 -3.56 -18.41
C GLU A 3 -9.55 -3.37 -19.17
N ARG A 4 -10.67 -3.76 -18.55
CA ARG A 4 -12.00 -3.71 -19.15
C ARG A 4 -12.54 -2.29 -19.30
N ASP A 5 -12.05 -1.34 -18.50
CA ASP A 5 -12.46 0.06 -18.55
C ASP A 5 -11.37 0.95 -19.15
N GLY A 6 -10.40 0.37 -19.86
CA GLY A 6 -9.31 1.16 -20.46
C GLY A 6 -8.36 1.77 -19.43
N PHE A 7 -8.36 1.25 -18.19
CA PHE A 7 -7.59 1.77 -17.06
C PHE A 7 -8.00 3.17 -16.61
N GLU A 8 -9.24 3.59 -16.90
CA GLU A 8 -9.76 4.87 -16.44
C GLU A 8 -9.64 4.98 -14.89
N PRO A 9 -9.20 6.15 -14.37
CA PRO A 9 -9.10 6.35 -12.93
C PRO A 9 -10.50 6.43 -12.32
N HIS A 10 -10.68 5.76 -11.18
CA HIS A 10 -11.90 5.82 -10.39
C HIS A 10 -11.60 6.42 -9.02
N GLU A 11 -12.42 7.38 -8.61
CA GLU A 11 -12.35 8.00 -7.30
C GLU A 11 -13.48 7.47 -6.41
N SER A 12 -13.16 7.16 -5.15
CA SER A 12 -14.17 6.81 -4.16
C SER A 12 -13.70 7.17 -2.76
N GLU A 13 -14.64 7.61 -1.94
CA GLU A 13 -14.43 7.77 -0.50
C GLU A 13 -14.82 6.48 0.22
N ARG A 14 -14.03 6.07 1.22
CA ARG A 14 -14.21 4.83 1.99
C ARG A 14 -13.98 5.08 3.47
N ASP A 15 -14.68 4.34 4.32
CA ASP A 15 -14.41 4.31 5.76
C ASP A 15 -12.98 3.76 6.01
N LEU A 16 -12.28 4.32 7.01
CA LEU A 16 -10.92 3.90 7.37
C LEU A 16 -10.80 2.41 7.74
N ARG A 17 -11.89 1.76 8.15
CA ARG A 17 -11.92 0.31 8.44
C ARG A 17 -11.94 -0.54 7.17
N GLN A 18 -12.28 0.06 6.02
CA GLN A 18 -12.37 -0.60 4.72
C GLN A 18 -11.10 -0.44 3.89
N VAL A 19 -10.14 0.40 4.32
CA VAL A 19 -8.86 0.53 3.62
C VAL A 19 -7.88 -0.55 4.07
N GLY A 20 -7.00 -0.98 3.16
CA GLY A 20 -5.94 -1.96 3.40
C GLY A 20 -4.82 -1.48 4.32
N LEU A 21 -5.11 -0.63 5.30
CA LEU A 21 -4.15 -0.03 6.23
C LEU A 21 -4.57 -0.29 7.67
N SER A 22 -3.57 -0.49 8.53
CA SER A 22 -3.72 -0.30 9.98
C SER A 22 -3.14 1.05 10.34
N LEU A 23 -3.99 1.93 10.87
CA LEU A 23 -3.60 3.23 11.41
C LEU A 23 -3.80 3.20 12.92
N ARG A 24 -2.78 3.57 13.69
CA ARG A 24 -2.86 3.68 15.15
C ARG A 24 -2.18 4.96 15.60
N ASP A 25 -2.97 5.85 16.18
CA ASP A 25 -2.45 7.04 16.87
C ASP A 25 -1.79 6.61 18.19
N GLU A 26 -0.54 7.03 18.40
CA GLU A 26 0.25 6.81 19.62
C GLU A 26 0.46 8.12 20.41
N GLY A 27 -0.24 9.20 20.05
CA GLY A 27 -0.21 10.50 20.70
C GLY A 27 0.71 11.50 20.01
N ASP A 28 2.01 11.19 19.94
CA ASP A 28 3.02 12.02 19.27
C ASP A 28 3.31 11.58 17.83
N ARG A 29 2.75 10.45 17.42
CA ARG A 29 3.05 9.80 16.15
C ARG A 29 1.90 8.90 15.69
N LEU A 30 1.84 8.73 14.38
CA LEU A 30 0.97 7.77 13.72
C LEU A 30 1.75 6.51 13.34
N ARG A 31 1.35 5.37 13.87
CA ARG A 31 1.84 4.06 13.43
C ARG A 31 1.02 3.60 12.21
N VAL A 32 1.70 3.39 11.09
CA VAL A 32 1.12 3.00 9.79
C VAL A 32 1.65 1.62 9.38
N LEU A 33 0.76 0.72 8.98
CA LEU A 33 1.11 -0.61 8.46
C LEU A 33 0.16 -1.01 7.34
N ALA A 34 0.71 -1.28 6.14
CA ALA A 34 -0.08 -1.86 5.07
C ALA A 34 -0.48 -3.31 5.39
N ARG A 35 -1.75 -3.64 5.15
CA ARG A 35 -2.30 -4.98 5.30
C ARG A 35 -2.23 -5.68 3.95
N VAL A 36 -1.84 -6.95 3.99
CA VAL A 36 -1.95 -7.85 2.84
C VAL A 36 -3.23 -8.64 3.06
N GLU A 37 -4.19 -8.47 2.18
CA GLU A 37 -5.42 -9.26 2.21
C GLU A 37 -5.07 -10.76 2.04
N PRO A 38 -5.64 -11.67 2.86
CA PRO A 38 -5.18 -13.07 2.93
C PRO A 38 -5.14 -13.81 1.59
N LEU A 39 -6.12 -13.55 0.70
CA LEU A 39 -6.19 -14.18 -0.62
C LEU A 39 -5.06 -13.73 -1.57
N PHE A 40 -4.46 -12.56 -1.32
CA PHE A 40 -3.38 -11.98 -2.12
C PHE A 40 -2.01 -12.12 -1.43
N GLY A 41 -1.95 -12.79 -0.27
CA GLY A 41 -0.72 -13.11 0.44
C GLY A 41 0.01 -14.36 -0.05
N LEU A 42 -0.44 -14.95 -1.16
CA LEU A 42 0.12 -16.18 -1.74
C LEU A 42 0.76 -15.89 -3.10
N PRO A 43 2.05 -16.23 -3.30
CA PRO A 43 2.96 -16.86 -2.34
C PRO A 43 3.33 -15.93 -1.17
N PRO A 44 3.72 -16.49 -0.02
CA PRO A 44 4.19 -15.68 1.10
C PRO A 44 5.40 -14.83 0.73
N ARG A 45 5.40 -13.57 1.17
CA ARG A 45 6.55 -12.67 1.03
C ARG A 45 7.69 -13.14 1.95
N PRO A 46 8.95 -13.22 1.47
CA PRO A 46 10.08 -13.64 2.31
C PRO A 46 10.30 -12.75 3.53
N ARG A 47 10.01 -11.45 3.40
CA ARG A 47 10.10 -10.46 4.46
C ARG A 47 9.01 -9.41 4.27
N ARG A 48 8.32 -9.06 5.35
CA ARG A 48 7.44 -7.89 5.40
C ARG A 48 8.11 -6.75 6.18
N PRO A 49 8.16 -5.53 5.65
CA PRO A 49 8.55 -4.35 6.43
C PRO A 49 7.67 -4.21 7.68
N PRO A 50 8.24 -3.80 8.82
CA PRO A 50 7.45 -3.50 10.00
C PRO A 50 6.63 -2.23 9.80
N ALA A 51 5.71 -1.96 10.72
CA ALA A 51 4.98 -0.69 10.74
C ALA A 51 5.93 0.50 10.84
N VAL A 52 5.66 1.56 10.08
CA VAL A 52 6.38 2.83 10.14
C VAL A 52 5.70 3.77 11.12
N ARG A 53 6.44 4.77 11.62
CA ARG A 53 5.94 5.80 12.53
C ARG A 53 6.15 7.16 11.90
N LEU A 54 5.08 7.93 11.76
CA LEU A 54 5.09 9.29 11.26
C LEU A 54 4.93 10.26 12.42
N VAL A 55 5.80 11.25 12.52
CA VAL A 55 5.57 12.43 13.37
C VAL A 55 4.82 13.50 12.55
N PRO A 56 4.23 14.54 13.17
CA PRO A 56 3.53 15.58 12.44
C PRO A 56 4.40 16.20 11.33
N GLY A 57 3.83 16.37 10.14
CA GLY A 57 4.53 16.85 8.95
C GLY A 57 5.21 15.75 8.11
N HIS A 58 5.36 14.53 8.65
CA HIS A 58 5.88 13.41 7.87
C HIS A 58 4.78 12.78 7.00
N TRP A 59 5.21 12.21 5.88
CA TRP A 59 4.36 11.34 5.08
C TRP A 59 5.12 10.13 4.53
N VAL A 60 4.38 9.04 4.30
CA VAL A 60 4.89 7.79 3.72
C VAL A 60 4.22 7.52 2.38
N ARG A 61 5.02 7.02 1.44
CA ARG A 61 4.53 6.26 0.28
C ARG A 61 4.84 4.79 0.52
N TRP A 62 3.80 3.98 0.69
CA TRP A 62 3.92 2.53 0.81
C TRP A 62 3.41 1.88 -0.46
N GLN A 63 4.31 1.24 -1.20
CA GLN A 63 4.03 0.49 -2.41
C GLN A 63 3.99 -1.00 -2.08
N LEU A 64 2.83 -1.62 -2.26
CA LEU A 64 2.59 -3.01 -1.95
C LEU A 64 2.32 -3.77 -3.24
N ASN A 65 3.36 -4.43 -3.73
CA ASN A 65 3.31 -5.16 -4.99
C ASN A 65 2.77 -6.58 -4.77
N TYR A 66 1.81 -7.00 -5.59
CA TYR A 66 1.32 -8.36 -5.64
C TYR A 66 1.67 -8.94 -7.00
N ARG A 67 2.53 -9.95 -7.00
CA ARG A 67 2.92 -10.69 -8.19
C ARG A 67 2.84 -12.17 -7.87
N PHE A 68 2.00 -12.90 -8.58
CA PHE A 68 1.88 -14.35 -8.41
C PHE A 68 1.55 -15.03 -9.73
N SER A 69 2.19 -16.16 -9.99
CA SER A 69 1.84 -17.08 -11.07
C SER A 69 0.95 -18.19 -10.52
N SER A 70 -0.06 -18.59 -11.28
CA SER A 70 -0.95 -19.66 -10.82
C SER A 70 -0.14 -20.95 -10.66
N ALA A 71 -0.23 -21.59 -9.49
CA ALA A 71 0.40 -22.89 -9.26
C ALA A 71 -0.19 -23.99 -10.18
N ALA A 72 -1.37 -23.74 -10.76
CA ALA A 72 -2.09 -24.65 -11.64
C ALA A 72 -1.89 -24.37 -13.15
N GLY A 73 -1.07 -23.39 -13.55
CA GLY A 73 -0.79 -23.10 -14.97
C GLY A 73 -1.97 -22.52 -15.77
N ILE A 74 -3.00 -22.00 -15.10
CA ILE A 74 -4.23 -21.46 -15.72
C ILE A 74 -4.06 -19.99 -16.15
N ARG A 75 -3.10 -19.27 -15.54
CA ARG A 75 -2.65 -17.92 -15.93
C ARG A 75 -1.14 -17.80 -15.68
N ASP A 76 -0.41 -17.24 -16.65
CA ASP A 76 1.05 -17.10 -16.61
C ASP A 76 1.50 -16.23 -15.42
N TRP A 77 0.84 -15.08 -15.21
CA TRP A 77 1.08 -14.20 -14.08
C TRP A 77 -0.10 -13.24 -13.86
N SER A 78 -0.29 -12.84 -12.61
CA SER A 78 -1.15 -11.71 -12.22
C SER A 78 -0.28 -10.66 -11.55
N TYR A 79 -0.62 -9.38 -11.78
CA TYR A 79 0.02 -8.24 -11.15
C TYR A 79 -1.01 -7.28 -10.59
N TRP A 80 -0.73 -6.78 -9.40
CA TRP A 80 -1.46 -5.68 -8.78
C TRP A 80 -0.49 -4.85 -7.93
N LEU A 81 -0.76 -3.56 -7.78
CA LEU A 81 0.03 -2.65 -6.94
C LEU A 81 -0.92 -1.75 -6.16
N ASP A 82 -0.89 -1.87 -4.83
CA ASP A 82 -1.49 -0.85 -3.96
C ASP A 82 -0.44 0.22 -3.65
N THR A 83 -0.80 1.49 -3.78
CA THR A 83 0.01 2.61 -3.29
C THR A 83 -0.77 3.35 -2.22
N PHE A 84 -0.22 3.36 -1.01
CA PHE A 84 -0.77 4.10 0.11
C PHE A 84 0.07 5.35 0.36
N ASN A 85 -0.51 6.52 0.13
CA ASN A 85 0.08 7.79 0.53
C ASN A 85 -0.60 8.24 1.84
N VAL A 86 0.18 8.36 2.92
CA VAL A 86 -0.35 8.75 4.23
C VAL A 86 0.51 9.86 4.81
N ALA A 87 -0.10 11.00 5.10
CA ALA A 87 0.51 12.10 5.84
C ALA A 87 -0.07 12.17 7.25
N TYR A 88 0.72 12.64 8.22
CA TYR A 88 0.26 12.84 9.59
C TYR A 88 0.41 14.29 10.03
N GLY A 89 -0.64 14.83 10.65
CA GLY A 89 -0.70 16.23 11.07
C GLY A 89 -0.91 17.21 9.89
N PRO A 90 -0.75 18.52 10.14
CA PRO A 90 -0.87 19.55 9.11
C PRO A 90 0.20 19.38 8.04
N VAL A 91 -0.21 19.32 6.77
CA VAL A 91 0.68 19.18 5.60
C VAL A 91 0.16 20.02 4.44
N ASP A 92 1.04 20.33 3.50
CA ASP A 92 0.68 21.02 2.25
C ASP A 92 -0.31 20.16 1.43
N PRO A 93 -1.32 20.76 0.75
CA PRO A 93 -2.26 20.02 -0.09
C PRO A 93 -1.60 19.17 -1.18
N ASN A 94 -0.41 19.57 -1.66
CA ASN A 94 0.35 18.89 -2.68
C ASN A 94 1.47 18.00 -2.11
N VAL A 95 1.46 17.71 -0.80
CA VAL A 95 2.53 16.94 -0.14
C VAL A 95 2.84 15.62 -0.84
N PHE A 96 1.83 14.95 -1.41
CA PHE A 96 2.00 13.66 -2.11
C PHE A 96 2.62 13.77 -3.51
N LEU A 97 2.80 14.98 -4.03
CA LEU A 97 3.53 15.25 -5.28
C LEU A 97 5.03 15.49 -5.04
N SER A 98 5.46 15.56 -3.77
CA SER A 98 6.85 15.74 -3.37
C SER A 98 7.57 14.40 -3.14
N GLU A 99 8.80 14.46 -2.61
CA GLU A 99 9.52 13.27 -2.15
C GLU A 99 8.97 12.81 -0.78
N PRO A 100 8.68 11.50 -0.61
CA PRO A 100 8.21 10.98 0.67
C PRO A 100 9.29 11.04 1.74
N THR A 101 8.88 11.37 2.97
CA THR A 101 9.76 11.24 4.14
C THR A 101 10.15 9.78 4.37
N ILE A 102 9.23 8.86 4.09
CA ILE A 102 9.46 7.41 4.17
C ILE A 102 8.94 6.76 2.90
N LEU A 103 9.80 6.02 2.20
CA LEU A 103 9.41 5.13 1.11
C LEU A 103 9.47 3.69 1.60
N VAL A 104 8.35 2.98 1.49
CA VAL A 104 8.32 1.52 1.71
C VAL A 104 7.98 0.86 0.38
N ASP A 105 8.98 0.22 -0.22
CA ASP A 105 8.81 -0.64 -1.38
C ASP A 105 8.71 -2.10 -0.92
N GLU A 106 7.49 -2.61 -0.87
CA GLU A 106 7.18 -3.98 -0.48
C GLU A 106 6.90 -4.84 -1.72
N CYS A 107 7.98 -5.40 -2.28
CA CYS A 107 7.95 -6.29 -3.42
C CYS A 107 7.25 -7.63 -3.12
N GLY A 108 6.47 -8.13 -4.09
CA GLY A 108 5.98 -9.50 -4.08
C GLY A 108 7.13 -10.51 -4.26
N PRO A 109 6.93 -11.79 -3.92
CA PRO A 109 7.93 -12.82 -4.17
C PRO A 109 8.25 -12.91 -5.67
N VAL A 110 9.55 -12.94 -5.98
CA VAL A 110 10.06 -13.25 -7.31
C VAL A 110 10.39 -14.75 -7.30
N ARG A 111 9.76 -15.52 -8.19
CA ARG A 111 10.21 -16.89 -8.49
C ARG A 111 11.42 -16.82 -9.40
#